data_AF-A0A4Q2Y488-F1
#
_entry.id   AF-A0A4Q2Y488-F1
#
_cell.length_a   1.000
_cell.length_b   1.000
_cell.length_c   1.000
_cell.angle_alpha   90.00
_cell.angle_beta   90.00
_cell.angle_gamma   90.00
#
_symmetry.space_group_name_H-M   'P 1'
#
loop_
_entity.id
_entity.type
_entity.pdbx_description
1 polymer ?
#
loop_
_entity_poly.entity_id
_entity_poly.type
_entity_poly.pdbx_seq_one_letter_code
_entity_poly.pdbx_strand_id
1 'polypeptide(L)'
;AHGPAKEGSTTAKALDRAWKLVLLNQFHDILPGSSIGRVYQDSRRDYEVIERIALTVRGAALERLVAGGGGGHGHSGADNQPQEEKSGHWTVFNTLAQERTEIITLPDGTHRPVTVPSCGYAVVEAGAGTAPSPAEEITLTENAGAWILANALLRLELAADGTLTSVRDLGAGGREVLSGPGNELHLLRDYPNRWNAWDIEASAMEDFEVVGRGAEIRVLESGPLLAALEIVRSFGASRVTQRLVLRAGSRRVDFETTVDWRERHRVLKVSFPLAVRTDHAVCEIQNGHVSRAVHRNTSWDAARFEIPVQQWISLNESGYGVALLNNGIFGCDVEHSRVRLTLLKAGSAPDPDADRGVHSRLFSLFPHPGTPQSGGVAAEAMALNVPLLAVPGAISGPTAQSWLSFDHPGVRVDAFKRAEDGQGVVLRIHEDDGGSVTVRLGTTLPGLRFQETDLLETPLPQAGAVLPGAVTLRAFDLRTFRSRPPEA
;
A
#
# COMPACT_ATOMS: atom_id res chain seq x y z
N ALA A 1 -28.26 -11.73 -14.43
CA ALA A 1 -28.88 -10.69 -15.28
C ALA A 1 -27.94 -10.38 -16.43
N HIS A 2 -28.42 -10.59 -17.65
CA HIS A 2 -27.64 -10.52 -18.89
C HIS A 2 -27.39 -9.06 -19.29
N GLY A 3 -26.13 -8.62 -19.17
CA GLY A 3 -25.65 -7.44 -19.91
C GLY A 3 -25.32 -7.83 -21.36
N PRO A 4 -25.22 -6.86 -22.29
CA PRO A 4 -24.97 -7.13 -23.70
C PRO A 4 -23.69 -7.96 -23.88
N ALA A 5 -23.73 -8.87 -24.86
CA ALA A 5 -22.62 -9.75 -25.18
C ALA A 5 -21.40 -8.89 -25.58
N LYS A 6 -20.33 -8.95 -24.78
CA LYS A 6 -19.07 -8.27 -25.06
C LYS A 6 -18.42 -8.88 -26.31
N GLU A 7 -18.50 -8.21 -27.44
CA GLU A 7 -17.61 -8.46 -28.57
C GLU A 7 -16.23 -7.88 -28.21
N GLY A 8 -15.36 -8.72 -27.63
CA GLY A 8 -14.05 -8.28 -27.15
C GLY A 8 -13.08 -9.43 -26.91
N SER A 9 -11.78 -9.12 -27.00
CA SER A 9 -10.65 -10.01 -26.68
C SER A 9 -10.88 -10.84 -25.41
N THR A 10 -10.35 -12.07 -25.38
CA THR A 10 -10.43 -12.98 -24.22
C THR A 10 -10.01 -12.31 -22.92
N THR A 11 -9.02 -11.40 -22.95
CA THR A 11 -8.57 -10.61 -21.80
C THR A 11 -9.66 -9.70 -21.24
N ALA A 12 -10.40 -8.99 -22.11
CA ALA A 12 -11.45 -8.05 -21.66
C ALA A 12 -12.60 -8.77 -20.98
N LYS A 13 -12.98 -9.95 -21.49
CA LYS A 13 -13.99 -10.82 -20.86
C LYS A 13 -13.51 -11.38 -19.51
N ALA A 14 -12.24 -11.76 -19.42
CA ALA A 14 -11.67 -12.25 -18.17
C ALA A 14 -11.65 -11.16 -17.09
N LEU A 15 -11.17 -9.96 -17.43
CA LEU A 15 -11.16 -8.81 -16.49
C LEU A 15 -12.58 -8.39 -16.08
N ASP A 16 -13.55 -8.40 -17.00
CA ASP A 16 -14.96 -8.14 -16.65
C ASP A 16 -15.49 -9.13 -15.60
N ARG A 17 -15.20 -10.42 -15.77
CA ARG A 17 -15.58 -11.44 -14.79
C ARG A 17 -14.94 -11.16 -13.44
N ALA A 18 -13.64 -10.85 -13.41
CA ALA A 18 -12.93 -10.54 -12.17
C ALA A 18 -13.54 -9.31 -11.46
N TRP A 19 -13.77 -8.21 -12.19
CA TRP A 19 -14.37 -7.01 -11.63
C TRP A 19 -15.78 -7.24 -11.07
N LYS A 20 -16.62 -8.03 -11.75
CA LYS A 20 -17.95 -8.39 -11.22
C LYS A 20 -17.87 -9.16 -9.91
N LEU A 21 -16.90 -10.07 -9.78
CA LEU A 21 -16.68 -10.79 -8.52
C LEU A 21 -16.12 -9.88 -7.43
N VAL A 22 -15.23 -8.94 -7.76
CA VAL A 22 -14.76 -7.92 -6.80
C VAL A 22 -15.94 -7.11 -6.27
N LEU A 23 -16.76 -6.55 -7.16
CA LEU A 23 -17.91 -5.73 -6.80
C LEU A 23 -18.97 -6.51 -6.01
N LEU A 24 -19.18 -7.79 -6.33
CA LEU A 24 -20.04 -8.68 -5.55
C LEU A 24 -19.54 -8.79 -4.09
N ASN A 25 -18.25 -9.03 -3.91
CA ASN A 25 -17.63 -9.19 -2.60
C ASN A 25 -17.47 -7.86 -1.83
N GLN A 26 -17.62 -6.72 -2.51
CA GLN A 26 -17.69 -5.39 -1.91
C GLN A 26 -19.09 -5.02 -1.39
N PHE A 27 -20.06 -5.94 -1.42
CA PHE A 27 -21.37 -5.71 -0.83
C PHE A 27 -21.25 -5.38 0.67
N HIS A 28 -22.12 -4.49 1.16
CA HIS A 28 -22.00 -3.87 2.49
C HIS A 28 -22.19 -4.82 3.67
N ASP A 29 -22.59 -6.06 3.47
CA ASP A 29 -22.59 -7.10 4.52
C ASP A 29 -21.50 -8.17 4.31
N ILE A 30 -20.85 -8.18 3.14
CA ILE A 30 -19.74 -9.09 2.84
C ILE A 30 -18.44 -8.41 3.26
N LEU A 31 -18.15 -7.25 2.68
CA LEU A 31 -16.89 -6.53 2.86
C LEU A 31 -16.57 -6.19 4.34
N PRO A 32 -17.52 -5.70 5.16
CA PRO A 32 -17.18 -5.37 6.55
C PRO A 32 -17.14 -6.58 7.48
N GLY A 33 -17.28 -7.81 6.99
CA GLY A 33 -17.11 -8.99 7.86
C GLY A 33 -18.35 -9.35 8.69
N SER A 34 -19.54 -8.97 8.24
CA SER A 34 -20.78 -9.10 9.00
C SER A 34 -21.81 -10.15 8.53
N SER A 35 -21.36 -11.15 7.76
CA SER A 35 -22.17 -12.26 7.23
C SER A 35 -21.84 -13.59 7.91
N ILE A 36 -22.68 -14.61 7.72
CA ILE A 36 -22.38 -15.97 8.21
C ILE A 36 -21.14 -16.56 7.53
N GLY A 37 -20.43 -17.47 8.21
CA GLY A 37 -19.16 -18.02 7.73
C GLY A 37 -19.19 -18.65 6.33
N ARG A 38 -20.34 -19.18 5.88
CA ARG A 38 -20.50 -19.69 4.51
C ARG A 38 -20.25 -18.63 3.44
N VAL A 39 -20.68 -17.38 3.68
CA VAL A 39 -20.45 -16.26 2.76
C VAL A 39 -18.96 -16.01 2.57
N TYR A 40 -18.16 -16.11 3.64
CA TYR A 40 -16.69 -15.95 3.55
C TYR A 40 -15.98 -17.12 2.88
N GLN A 41 -16.53 -18.32 2.97
CA GLN A 41 -16.02 -19.46 2.18
C GLN A 41 -16.25 -19.25 0.68
N ASP A 42 -17.42 -18.73 0.29
CA ASP A 42 -17.72 -18.38 -1.10
C ASP A 42 -16.87 -17.19 -1.57
N SER A 43 -16.75 -16.15 -0.74
CA SER A 43 -15.89 -15.00 -0.99
C SER A 43 -14.44 -15.39 -1.24
N ARG A 44 -13.88 -16.30 -0.42
CA ARG A 44 -12.51 -16.81 -0.62
C ARG A 44 -12.33 -17.48 -1.98
N ARG A 45 -13.29 -18.32 -2.40
CA ARG A 45 -13.26 -18.97 -3.72
C ARG A 45 -13.35 -17.95 -4.86
N ASP A 46 -14.14 -16.90 -4.69
CA ASP A 46 -14.22 -15.80 -5.66
C ASP A 46 -12.89 -15.06 -5.76
N TYR A 47 -12.23 -14.76 -4.64
CA TYR A 47 -10.91 -14.13 -4.62
C TYR A 47 -9.83 -15.00 -5.26
N GLU A 48 -9.86 -16.33 -5.11
CA GLU A 48 -8.98 -17.24 -5.85
C GLU A 48 -9.20 -17.16 -7.38
N VAL A 49 -10.43 -16.92 -7.84
CA VAL A 49 -10.72 -16.68 -9.26
C VAL A 49 -10.21 -15.32 -9.71
N ILE A 50 -10.46 -14.27 -8.92
CA ILE A 50 -10.01 -12.90 -9.20
C ILE A 50 -8.49 -12.86 -9.31
N GLU A 51 -7.77 -13.39 -8.33
CA GLU A 51 -6.32 -13.39 -8.27
C GLU A 51 -5.71 -14.13 -9.46
N ARG A 52 -6.17 -15.34 -9.75
CA ARG A 52 -5.71 -16.11 -10.91
C ARG A 52 -5.89 -15.34 -12.22
N ILE A 53 -7.04 -14.70 -12.44
CA ILE A 53 -7.27 -13.88 -13.64
C ILE A 53 -6.30 -12.70 -13.68
N ALA A 54 -6.19 -11.95 -12.57
CA ALA A 54 -5.37 -10.76 -12.49
C ALA A 54 -3.88 -11.07 -12.70
N LEU A 55 -3.35 -12.10 -12.02
CA LEU A 55 -1.96 -12.53 -12.15
C LEU A 55 -1.64 -13.04 -13.55
N THR A 56 -2.54 -13.83 -14.16
CA THR A 56 -2.34 -14.34 -15.53
C THR A 56 -2.31 -13.21 -16.55
N VAL A 57 -3.28 -12.29 -16.48
CA VAL A 57 -3.36 -11.15 -17.41
C VAL A 57 -2.16 -10.22 -17.23
N ARG A 58 -1.75 -9.94 -15.99
CA ARG A 58 -0.60 -9.10 -15.67
C ARG A 58 0.70 -9.74 -16.17
N GLY A 59 0.96 -11.01 -15.82
CA GLY A 59 2.16 -11.73 -16.26
C GLY A 59 2.32 -11.73 -17.77
N ALA A 60 1.28 -12.14 -18.49
CA ALA A 60 1.29 -12.16 -19.95
C ALA A 60 1.46 -10.76 -20.58
N ALA A 61 1.00 -9.69 -19.92
CA ALA A 61 1.21 -8.33 -20.39
C ALA A 61 2.67 -7.88 -20.22
N LEU A 62 3.26 -8.14 -19.04
CA LEU A 62 4.65 -7.76 -18.75
C LEU A 62 5.64 -8.55 -19.61
N GLU A 63 5.44 -9.86 -19.79
CA GLU A 63 6.26 -10.69 -20.66
C GLU A 63 6.26 -10.18 -22.11
N ARG A 64 5.09 -9.79 -22.64
CA ARG A 64 4.99 -9.22 -24.00
C ARG A 64 5.69 -7.87 -24.12
N LEU A 65 5.69 -7.06 -23.06
CA LEU A 65 6.41 -5.79 -23.03
C LEU A 65 7.91 -6.03 -23.09
N VAL A 66 8.44 -6.96 -22.29
CA VAL A 66 9.87 -7.32 -22.30
C VAL A 66 10.27 -7.95 -23.64
N ALA A 67 9.45 -8.83 -24.22
CA ALA A 67 9.73 -9.48 -25.50
C ALA A 67 9.70 -8.53 -26.73
N GLY A 68 9.33 -7.26 -26.57
CA GLY A 68 9.47 -6.25 -27.62
C GLY A 68 8.35 -6.22 -28.68
N GLY A 69 7.16 -6.76 -28.40
CA GLY A 69 5.94 -6.47 -29.18
C GLY A 69 5.93 -6.81 -30.67
N GLY A 70 6.83 -7.67 -31.17
CA GLY A 70 6.78 -8.22 -32.53
C GLY A 70 5.67 -9.26 -32.67
N GLY A 71 4.83 -9.13 -33.71
CA GLY A 71 3.56 -9.86 -33.85
C GLY A 71 3.60 -11.40 -33.77
N GLY A 72 2.50 -11.93 -33.23
CA GLY A 72 1.91 -13.24 -33.49
C GLY A 72 2.83 -14.43 -33.71
N HIS A 73 3.03 -15.23 -32.67
CA HIS A 73 3.02 -16.70 -32.82
C HIS A 73 1.97 -17.23 -31.87
N GLY A 74 0.90 -17.80 -32.44
CA GLY A 74 -0.03 -18.60 -31.65
C GLY A 74 0.75 -19.69 -30.93
N HIS A 75 0.46 -19.88 -29.65
CA HIS A 75 0.89 -21.08 -28.93
C HIS A 75 0.20 -22.29 -29.58
N SER A 76 0.83 -22.89 -30.58
CA SER A 76 0.67 -24.31 -30.81
C SER A 76 1.39 -25.03 -29.68
N GLY A 77 0.63 -25.79 -28.89
CA GLY A 77 1.19 -26.61 -27.82
C GLY A 77 2.31 -27.50 -28.33
N ALA A 78 3.48 -27.34 -27.74
CA ALA A 78 4.53 -28.33 -27.69
C ALA A 78 5.34 -28.06 -26.43
N ASP A 79 5.59 -29.12 -25.66
CA ASP A 79 6.41 -29.16 -24.46
C ASP A 79 7.64 -28.25 -24.60
N ASN A 80 7.67 -27.16 -23.85
CA ASN A 80 8.91 -26.45 -23.59
C ASN A 80 9.02 -26.36 -22.07
N GLN A 81 9.86 -27.21 -21.50
CA GLN A 81 10.37 -27.00 -20.15
C GLN A 81 10.93 -25.57 -20.09
N PRO A 82 10.72 -24.82 -18.99
CA PRO A 82 11.35 -23.52 -18.84
C PRO A 82 12.86 -23.75 -18.79
N GLN A 83 13.53 -23.51 -19.91
CA GLN A 83 14.96 -23.40 -19.94
C GLN A 83 15.28 -22.07 -19.26
N GLU A 84 15.73 -22.14 -18.00
CA GLU A 84 16.26 -21.01 -17.25
C GLU A 84 17.55 -20.52 -17.93
N GLU A 85 17.45 -19.87 -19.08
CA GLU A 85 18.46 -18.91 -19.47
C GLU A 85 18.33 -17.76 -18.47
N LYS A 86 19.24 -17.74 -17.48
CA LYS A 86 19.40 -16.60 -16.58
C LYS A 86 19.67 -15.37 -17.44
N SER A 87 18.62 -14.61 -17.74
CA SER A 87 18.78 -13.33 -18.40
C SER A 87 19.71 -12.50 -17.52
N GLY A 88 20.80 -11.99 -18.08
CA GLY A 88 21.72 -11.09 -17.37
C GLY A 88 21.10 -9.76 -16.96
N HIS A 89 19.77 -9.59 -17.12
CA HIS A 89 19.03 -8.37 -16.88
C HIS A 89 17.63 -8.67 -16.35
N TRP A 90 17.07 -7.72 -15.62
CA TRP A 90 15.68 -7.65 -15.17
C TRP A 90 15.06 -6.33 -15.64
N THR A 91 13.81 -6.36 -16.07
CA THR A 91 13.01 -5.15 -16.30
C THR A 91 12.09 -4.95 -15.11
N VAL A 92 12.22 -3.81 -14.44
CA VAL A 92 11.42 -3.42 -13.28
C VAL A 92 10.40 -2.38 -13.70
N PHE A 93 9.12 -2.68 -13.51
CA PHE A 93 8.01 -1.82 -13.89
C PHE A 93 7.44 -1.06 -12.69
N ASN A 94 7.15 0.23 -12.92
CA ASN A 94 6.45 1.11 -12.00
C ASN A 94 5.09 1.49 -12.60
N THR A 95 4.00 1.09 -11.95
CA THR A 95 2.63 1.40 -12.39
C THR A 95 2.04 2.63 -11.72
N LEU A 96 2.81 3.37 -10.92
CA LEU A 96 2.38 4.60 -10.23
C LEU A 96 2.81 5.85 -10.99
N ALA A 97 2.09 6.96 -10.76
CA ALA A 97 2.31 8.23 -11.43
C ALA A 97 3.54 9.00 -10.95
N GLN A 98 4.18 8.52 -9.88
CA GLN A 98 5.39 9.09 -9.29
C GLN A 98 6.59 8.23 -9.66
N GLU A 99 7.73 8.86 -9.93
CA GLU A 99 9.02 8.16 -9.93
C GLU A 99 9.30 7.62 -8.53
N ARG A 100 9.93 6.44 -8.46
CA ARG A 100 10.23 5.78 -7.20
C ARG A 100 11.68 5.34 -7.16
N THR A 101 12.32 5.57 -6.02
CA THR A 101 13.63 5.00 -5.70
C THR A 101 13.48 4.09 -4.49
N GLU A 102 13.69 2.79 -4.70
CA GLU A 102 13.44 1.77 -3.67
C GLU A 102 14.57 0.73 -3.65
N ILE A 103 14.80 0.12 -2.49
CA ILE A 103 15.54 -1.14 -2.39
C ILE A 103 14.54 -2.29 -2.61
N ILE A 104 14.66 -2.98 -3.74
CA ILE A 104 13.84 -4.14 -4.06
C ILE A 104 14.63 -5.44 -3.93
N THR A 105 13.93 -6.52 -3.62
CA THR A 105 14.47 -7.89 -3.74
C THR A 105 14.10 -8.43 -5.11
N LEU A 106 15.10 -8.72 -5.94
CA LEU A 106 14.89 -9.39 -7.21
C LEU A 106 14.49 -10.87 -6.98
N PRO A 107 13.86 -11.54 -7.95
CA PRO A 107 13.45 -12.94 -7.78
C PRO A 107 14.62 -13.92 -7.56
N ASP A 108 15.87 -13.51 -7.87
CA ASP A 108 17.09 -14.26 -7.54
C ASP A 108 17.55 -14.12 -6.07
N GLY A 109 16.78 -13.38 -5.25
CA GLY A 109 17.03 -13.12 -3.84
C GLY A 109 17.98 -11.95 -3.57
N THR A 110 18.51 -11.28 -4.59
CA THR A 110 19.45 -10.17 -4.39
C THR A 110 18.75 -8.83 -4.22
N HIS A 111 19.28 -7.97 -3.34
CA HIS A 111 18.75 -6.62 -3.11
C HIS A 111 19.40 -5.60 -4.03
N ARG A 112 18.60 -4.74 -4.65
CA ARG A 112 19.09 -3.68 -5.54
C ARG A 112 18.41 -2.34 -5.26
N PRO A 113 19.17 -1.24 -5.22
CA PRO A 113 18.58 0.08 -5.41
C PRO A 113 18.11 0.21 -6.86
N VAL A 114 16.87 0.62 -7.04
CA VAL A 114 16.31 0.90 -8.37
C VAL A 114 15.61 2.24 -8.35
N THR A 115 15.83 3.04 -9.39
CA THR A 115 15.03 4.24 -9.67
C THR A 115 14.20 3.96 -10.92
N VAL A 116 12.89 3.94 -10.76
CA VAL A 116 11.96 3.55 -11.83
C VAL A 116 11.02 4.73 -12.14
N PRO A 117 11.08 5.29 -13.37
CA PRO A 117 10.24 6.41 -13.77
C PRO A 117 8.74 6.15 -13.60
N SER A 118 7.94 7.21 -13.50
CA SER A 118 6.48 7.11 -13.38
C SER A 118 5.86 6.35 -14.56
N CYS A 119 4.87 5.50 -14.27
CA CYS A 119 4.13 4.71 -15.26
C CYS A 119 5.05 4.15 -16.36
N GLY A 120 6.09 3.44 -15.95
CA GLY A 120 7.25 3.19 -16.79
C GLY A 120 8.07 1.99 -16.33
N TYR A 121 9.32 1.94 -16.78
CA TYR A 121 10.24 0.85 -16.46
C TYR A 121 11.68 1.31 -16.33
N ALA A 122 12.50 0.46 -15.71
CA ALA A 122 13.95 0.51 -15.72
C ALA A 122 14.53 -0.91 -15.91
N VAL A 123 15.60 -1.02 -16.69
CA VAL A 123 16.37 -2.26 -16.90
C VAL A 123 17.54 -2.25 -15.94
N VAL A 124 17.71 -3.33 -15.18
CA VAL A 124 18.82 -3.52 -14.24
C VAL A 124 19.57 -4.80 -14.57
N GLU A 125 20.89 -4.79 -14.41
CA GLU A 125 21.73 -5.97 -14.62
C GLU A 125 21.56 -7.00 -13.48
N ALA A 126 21.58 -8.27 -13.85
CA ALA A 126 21.65 -9.40 -12.93
C ALA A 126 23.13 -9.67 -12.56
N GLY A 127 23.41 -9.92 -11.28
CA GLY A 127 24.78 -10.06 -10.76
C GLY A 127 25.08 -9.08 -9.62
N ALA A 128 26.20 -9.26 -8.91
CA ALA A 128 26.50 -8.55 -7.65
C ALA A 128 26.30 -7.03 -7.77
N GLY A 129 25.36 -6.49 -6.98
CA GLY A 129 25.02 -5.08 -7.01
C GLY A 129 26.18 -4.21 -6.52
N THR A 130 26.18 -2.95 -6.95
CA THR A 130 27.08 -1.94 -6.39
C THR A 130 26.83 -1.85 -4.89
N ALA A 131 27.87 -2.06 -4.08
CA ALA A 131 27.77 -1.83 -2.65
C ALA A 131 27.40 -0.35 -2.42
N PRO A 132 26.45 -0.05 -1.51
CA PRO A 132 26.16 1.33 -1.14
C PRO A 132 27.43 1.99 -0.58
N SER A 133 27.47 3.33 -0.60
CA SER A 133 28.55 4.01 0.09
C SER A 133 28.47 3.70 1.61
N PRO A 134 29.59 3.67 2.35
CA PRO A 134 29.56 3.41 3.80
C PRO A 134 28.68 4.36 4.60
N ALA A 135 28.40 5.56 4.07
CA ALA A 135 27.50 6.53 4.69
C ALA A 135 26.01 6.19 4.51
N GLU A 136 25.68 5.29 3.58
CA GLU A 136 24.33 4.86 3.24
C GLU A 136 24.04 3.42 3.69
N GLU A 137 25.06 2.73 4.21
CA GLU A 137 24.95 1.37 4.73
C GLU A 137 24.02 1.28 5.94
N ILE A 138 23.30 0.17 6.00
CA ILE A 138 22.55 -0.20 7.19
C ILE A 138 23.45 -0.87 8.21
N THR A 139 23.28 -0.50 9.46
CA THR A 139 23.88 -1.18 10.61
C THR A 139 22.81 -1.86 11.46
N LEU A 140 23.13 -3.05 11.93
CA LEU A 140 22.34 -3.80 12.89
C LEU A 140 23.28 -4.29 14.00
N THR A 141 23.00 -3.91 15.24
CA THR A 141 23.79 -4.35 16.40
C THR A 141 22.88 -4.80 17.53
N GLU A 142 23.41 -5.74 18.34
CA GLU A 142 22.77 -6.21 19.56
C GLU A 142 23.66 -5.87 20.76
N ASN A 143 23.07 -5.39 21.84
CA ASN A 143 23.74 -5.24 23.12
C ASN A 143 22.79 -5.61 24.27
N ALA A 144 23.12 -6.69 24.99
CA ALA A 144 22.38 -7.15 26.17
C ALA A 144 20.86 -7.30 25.94
N GLY A 145 20.46 -7.83 24.78
CA GLY A 145 19.06 -8.01 24.39
C GLY A 145 18.37 -6.76 23.83
N ALA A 146 19.01 -5.60 23.83
CA ALA A 146 18.55 -4.43 23.07
C ALA A 146 19.14 -4.44 21.66
N TRP A 147 18.34 -4.07 20.68
CA TRP A 147 18.74 -4.06 19.27
C TRP A 147 18.74 -2.65 18.71
N ILE A 148 19.72 -2.34 17.88
CA ILE A 148 19.82 -1.06 17.18
C ILE A 148 19.87 -1.32 15.69
N LEU A 149 18.93 -0.71 14.95
CA LEU A 149 18.96 -0.64 13.50
C LEU A 149 19.19 0.80 13.10
N ALA A 150 20.10 1.08 12.18
CA ALA A 150 20.28 2.44 11.68
C ALA A 150 20.65 2.46 10.20
N ASN A 151 20.12 3.44 9.49
CA ASN A 151 20.58 3.86 8.16
C ASN A 151 20.94 5.36 8.21
N ALA A 152 21.18 5.99 7.07
CA ALA A 152 21.52 7.42 7.00
C ALA A 152 20.40 8.36 7.53
N LEU A 153 19.15 7.91 7.59
CA LEU A 153 17.96 8.73 7.87
C LEU A 153 17.33 8.43 9.23
N LEU A 154 17.42 7.20 9.71
CA LEU A 154 16.77 6.72 10.92
C LEU A 154 17.73 5.93 11.81
N ARG A 155 17.51 6.03 13.12
CA ARG A 155 18.07 5.13 14.12
C ARG A 155 16.96 4.62 15.04
N LEU A 156 16.77 3.31 15.05
CA LEU A 156 15.79 2.60 15.86
C LEU A 156 16.48 1.90 17.02
N GLU A 157 15.89 1.98 18.20
CA GLU A 157 16.26 1.18 19.36
C GLU A 157 15.08 0.30 19.76
N LEU A 158 15.31 -0.99 19.87
CA LEU A 158 14.32 -1.98 20.30
C LEU A 158 14.75 -2.58 21.63
N ALA A 159 13.80 -2.73 22.54
CA ALA A 159 13.99 -3.48 23.78
C ALA A 159 13.89 -5.00 23.55
N ALA A 160 14.31 -5.77 24.56
CA ALA A 160 14.26 -7.23 24.54
C ALA A 160 12.84 -7.81 24.42
N ASP A 161 11.79 -7.02 24.70
CA ASP A 161 10.38 -7.39 24.53
C ASP A 161 9.83 -7.06 23.13
N GLY A 162 10.67 -6.58 22.21
CA GLY A 162 10.30 -6.26 20.83
C GLY A 162 9.59 -4.92 20.65
N THR A 163 9.46 -4.12 21.71
CA THR A 163 8.97 -2.73 21.61
C THR A 163 10.06 -1.79 21.11
N LEU A 164 9.65 -0.72 20.43
CA LEU A 164 10.55 0.37 20.04
C LEU A 164 10.66 1.36 21.21
N THR A 165 11.84 1.51 21.77
CA THR A 165 12.11 2.47 22.85
C THR A 165 12.49 3.85 22.34
N SER A 166 13.06 3.93 21.13
CA SER A 166 13.41 5.19 20.47
C SER A 166 13.41 4.98 18.96
N VAL A 167 12.93 5.98 18.22
CA VAL A 167 13.10 6.09 16.77
C VAL A 167 13.51 7.52 16.48
N ARG A 168 14.77 7.72 16.10
CA ARG A 168 15.32 9.05 15.80
C ARG A 168 15.39 9.30 14.32
N ASP A 169 14.84 10.42 13.91
CA ASP A 169 14.98 10.95 12.56
C ASP A 169 16.27 11.77 12.44
N LEU A 170 17.31 11.13 11.91
CA LEU A 170 18.64 11.71 11.74
C LEU A 170 18.63 12.83 10.69
N GLY A 171 17.78 12.71 9.67
CA GLY A 171 17.60 13.74 8.65
C GLY A 171 16.91 15.01 9.18
N ALA A 172 16.21 14.91 10.31
CA ALA A 172 15.62 16.03 11.05
C ALA A 172 16.43 16.41 12.30
N GLY A 173 17.76 16.20 12.28
CA GLY A 173 18.65 16.58 13.38
C GLY A 173 18.58 15.66 14.60
N GLY A 174 18.15 14.41 14.42
CA GLY A 174 18.02 13.41 15.49
C GLY A 174 16.76 13.54 16.34
N ARG A 175 15.72 14.20 15.79
CA ARG A 175 14.42 14.38 16.44
C ARG A 175 13.82 13.02 16.81
N GLU A 176 13.31 12.91 18.03
CA GLU A 176 12.60 11.71 18.50
C GLU A 176 11.21 11.63 17.85
N VAL A 177 10.84 10.44 17.37
CA VAL A 177 9.56 10.15 16.70
C VAL A 177 8.51 9.68 17.70
N LEU A 178 8.91 9.03 18.79
CA LEU A 178 8.02 8.40 19.76
C LEU A 178 7.99 9.18 21.09
N SER A 179 6.81 9.30 21.71
CA SER A 179 6.65 9.86 23.06
C SER A 179 6.58 8.80 24.17
N GLY A 180 6.63 7.51 23.80
CA GLY A 180 6.66 6.35 24.67
C GLY A 180 6.96 5.07 23.87
N PRO A 181 6.86 3.87 24.46
CA PRO A 181 7.12 2.62 23.76
C PRO A 181 6.21 2.46 22.53
N GLY A 182 6.82 2.28 21.36
CA GLY A 182 6.14 1.98 20.09
C GLY A 182 6.08 0.49 19.81
N ASN A 183 5.26 0.09 18.84
CA ASN A 183 5.03 -1.32 18.48
C ASN A 183 4.53 -2.18 19.67
N GLU A 184 3.83 -1.57 20.63
CA GLU A 184 3.15 -2.31 21.70
C GLU A 184 1.91 -3.03 21.15
N LEU A 185 1.68 -4.26 21.60
CA LEU A 185 0.45 -5.00 21.31
C LEU A 185 -0.56 -4.76 22.42
N HIS A 186 -1.69 -4.13 22.07
CA HIS A 186 -2.78 -3.85 22.99
C HIS A 186 -3.92 -4.83 22.72
N LEU A 187 -4.31 -5.58 23.74
CA LEU A 187 -5.40 -6.54 23.69
C LEU A 187 -6.61 -5.97 24.43
N LEU A 188 -7.67 -5.66 23.68
CA LEU A 188 -8.90 -5.07 24.18
C LEU A 188 -9.96 -6.16 24.37
N ARG A 189 -10.85 -5.97 25.35
CA ARG A 189 -12.06 -6.80 25.49
C ARG A 189 -13.11 -6.38 24.47
N ASP A 190 -13.79 -7.34 23.86
CA ASP A 190 -14.77 -7.09 22.80
C ASP A 190 -16.10 -7.80 23.08
N TYR A 191 -16.91 -7.16 23.95
CA TYR A 191 -18.26 -7.59 24.30
C TYR A 191 -19.26 -6.46 24.01
N PRO A 192 -19.57 -6.19 22.74
CA PRO A 192 -20.50 -5.15 22.39
C PRO A 192 -21.93 -5.47 22.83
N ASN A 193 -22.70 -4.41 23.11
CA ASN A 193 -24.07 -4.52 23.59
C ASN A 193 -24.99 -5.17 22.55
N ARG A 194 -24.73 -4.92 21.26
CA ARG A 194 -25.45 -5.47 20.11
C ARG A 194 -24.45 -5.81 19.00
N TRP A 195 -24.89 -6.63 18.05
CA TRP A 195 -24.24 -6.91 16.77
C TRP A 195 -22.71 -7.10 16.81
N ASN A 196 -22.29 -8.26 17.30
CA ASN A 196 -20.90 -8.51 17.65
C ASN A 196 -19.87 -8.29 16.50
N ALA A 197 -20.18 -8.67 15.26
CA ALA A 197 -19.30 -8.40 14.11
C ALA A 197 -19.29 -6.93 13.66
N TRP A 198 -20.32 -6.13 13.99
CA TRP A 198 -20.44 -4.73 13.56
C TRP A 198 -19.85 -3.75 14.57
N ASP A 199 -20.08 -4.01 15.86
CA ASP A 199 -19.83 -3.01 16.89
C ASP A 199 -18.53 -3.28 17.66
N ILE A 200 -17.86 -2.19 18.04
CA ILE A 200 -16.87 -2.15 19.12
C ILE A 200 -17.34 -1.05 20.07
N GLU A 201 -17.27 -1.29 21.37
CA GLU A 201 -17.71 -0.32 22.38
C GLU A 201 -16.60 0.69 22.70
N ALA A 202 -16.96 1.95 22.88
CA ALA A 202 -16.01 3.02 23.23
C ALA A 202 -15.23 2.71 24.52
N SER A 203 -15.88 2.07 25.50
CA SER A 203 -15.25 1.67 26.76
C SER A 203 -14.11 0.66 26.59
N ALA A 204 -14.13 -0.14 25.51
CA ALA A 204 -13.05 -1.08 25.22
C ALA A 204 -11.75 -0.36 24.87
N MET A 205 -11.81 0.89 24.36
CA MET A 205 -10.62 1.64 23.97
C MET A 205 -9.72 2.02 25.15
N GLU A 206 -10.29 2.06 26.37
CA GLU A 206 -9.62 2.44 27.61
C GLU A 206 -9.25 1.22 28.47
N ASP A 207 -9.98 0.10 28.37
CA ASP A 207 -9.71 -1.16 29.09
C ASP A 207 -8.91 -2.15 28.22
N PHE A 208 -7.60 -1.92 28.09
CA PHE A 208 -6.70 -2.78 27.33
C PHE A 208 -5.51 -3.30 28.14
N GLU A 209 -5.01 -4.47 27.77
CA GLU A 209 -3.81 -5.09 28.32
C GLU A 209 -2.65 -5.00 27.32
N VAL A 210 -1.45 -4.62 27.78
CA VAL A 210 -0.24 -4.73 26.96
C VAL A 210 0.29 -6.16 27.02
N VAL A 211 0.25 -6.86 25.89
CA VAL A 211 0.55 -8.29 25.78
C VAL A 211 1.84 -8.56 25.02
N GLY A 212 2.32 -9.81 25.06
CA GLY A 212 3.49 -10.23 24.29
C GLY A 212 4.83 -9.72 24.82
N ARG A 213 4.95 -9.49 26.14
CA ARG A 213 6.17 -8.95 26.79
C ARG A 213 7.38 -9.91 26.76
N GLY A 214 7.17 -11.18 26.47
CA GLY A 214 8.25 -12.13 26.18
C GLY A 214 8.42 -12.26 24.68
N ALA A 215 9.46 -11.62 24.14
CA ALA A 215 9.79 -11.73 22.72
C ALA A 215 11.01 -12.62 22.49
N GLU A 216 10.94 -13.42 21.44
CA GLU A 216 12.11 -14.02 20.82
C GLU A 216 12.48 -13.16 19.61
N ILE A 217 13.69 -12.60 19.63
CA ILE A 217 14.18 -11.74 18.55
C ILE A 217 15.36 -12.43 17.89
N ARG A 218 15.32 -12.54 16.56
CA ARG A 218 16.44 -13.06 15.76
C ARG A 218 16.69 -12.21 14.53
N VAL A 219 17.95 -12.16 14.12
CA VAL A 219 18.35 -11.54 12.86
C VAL A 219 17.87 -12.41 11.70
N LEU A 220 17.06 -11.84 10.82
CA LEU A 220 16.74 -12.45 9.53
C LEU A 220 17.73 -11.98 8.47
N GLU A 221 18.14 -10.71 8.53
CA GLU A 221 19.04 -10.12 7.57
C GLU A 221 19.87 -8.98 8.19
N SER A 222 21.16 -8.92 7.84
CA SER A 222 22.10 -7.88 8.25
C SER A 222 22.97 -7.48 7.04
N GLY A 223 22.32 -7.10 5.94
CA GLY A 223 22.98 -6.64 4.72
C GLY A 223 23.15 -5.12 4.68
N PRO A 224 24.01 -4.61 3.79
CA PRO A 224 24.28 -3.18 3.68
C PRO A 224 23.09 -2.37 3.12
N LEU A 225 22.17 -3.02 2.39
CA LEU A 225 20.99 -2.38 1.78
C LEU A 225 19.69 -2.63 2.54
N LEU A 226 19.64 -3.68 3.35
CA LEU A 226 18.46 -4.11 4.09
C LEU A 226 18.89 -4.83 5.38
N ALA A 227 18.27 -4.45 6.49
CA ALA A 227 18.34 -5.20 7.74
C ALA A 227 16.93 -5.58 8.17
N ALA A 228 16.79 -6.79 8.70
CA ALA A 228 15.53 -7.31 9.17
C ALA A 228 15.68 -8.13 10.45
N LEU A 229 14.78 -7.87 11.40
CA LEU A 229 14.60 -8.68 12.60
C LEU A 229 13.28 -9.44 12.51
N GLU A 230 13.28 -10.68 12.97
CA GLU A 230 12.05 -11.37 13.35
C GLU A 230 11.81 -11.17 14.84
N ILE A 231 10.60 -10.77 15.19
CA ILE A 231 10.14 -10.56 16.56
C ILE A 231 8.93 -11.47 16.77
N VAL A 232 9.08 -12.49 17.60
CA VAL A 232 8.01 -13.43 17.93
C VAL A 232 7.52 -13.16 19.34
N ARG A 233 6.23 -12.88 19.49
CA ARG A 233 5.56 -12.60 20.76
C ARG A 233 4.35 -13.49 20.93
N SER A 234 4.18 -14.10 22.09
CA SER A 234 3.04 -14.97 22.39
C SER A 234 2.24 -14.42 23.58
N PHE A 235 0.93 -14.59 23.55
CA PHE A 235 0.02 -14.24 24.64
C PHE A 235 -1.27 -15.04 24.52
N GLY A 236 -1.87 -15.43 25.65
CA GLY A 236 -3.06 -16.28 25.63
C GLY A 236 -2.81 -17.56 24.82
N ALA A 237 -3.63 -17.81 23.81
CA ALA A 237 -3.46 -18.91 22.86
C ALA A 237 -2.92 -18.45 21.49
N SER A 238 -2.54 -17.18 21.37
CA SER A 238 -2.20 -16.52 20.11
C SER A 238 -0.70 -16.20 20.01
N ARG A 239 -0.22 -16.08 18.78
CA ARG A 239 1.18 -15.77 18.47
C ARG A 239 1.26 -14.72 17.39
N VAL A 240 2.08 -13.70 17.61
CA VAL A 240 2.40 -12.63 16.66
C VAL A 240 3.85 -12.77 16.25
N THR A 241 4.10 -12.85 14.95
CA THR A 241 5.43 -12.85 14.34
C THR A 241 5.55 -11.64 13.44
N GLN A 242 6.44 -10.72 13.78
CA GLN A 242 6.72 -9.54 12.96
C GLN A 242 8.09 -9.63 12.35
N ARG A 243 8.19 -9.39 11.05
CA ARG A 243 9.43 -9.03 10.39
C ARG A 243 9.51 -7.50 10.32
N LEU A 244 10.37 -6.92 11.15
CA LEU A 244 10.68 -5.49 11.15
C LEU A 244 11.80 -5.24 10.13
N VAL A 245 11.56 -4.39 9.14
CA VAL A 245 12.50 -4.14 8.03
C VAL A 245 12.88 -2.66 7.97
N LEU A 246 14.18 -2.41 7.89
CA LEU A 246 14.74 -1.11 7.53
C LEU A 246 15.54 -1.25 6.23
N ARG A 247 15.39 -0.28 5.32
CA ARG A 247 16.09 -0.23 4.02
C ARG A 247 17.00 0.99 3.94
N ALA A 248 18.08 0.89 3.18
CA ALA A 248 18.98 2.00 2.93
C ALA A 248 18.22 3.11 2.19
N GLY A 249 18.49 4.36 2.54
CA GLY A 249 17.85 5.53 1.90
C GLY A 249 16.36 5.74 2.20
N SER A 250 15.72 4.93 3.06
CA SER A 250 14.30 5.06 3.39
C SER A 250 14.05 5.53 4.83
N ARG A 251 13.04 6.39 5.01
CA ARG A 251 12.46 6.75 6.33
C ARG A 251 11.34 5.80 6.74
N ARG A 252 10.99 4.82 5.91
CA ARG A 252 9.89 3.90 6.17
C ARG A 252 10.41 2.67 6.92
N VAL A 253 9.80 2.40 8.06
CA VAL A 253 10.04 1.18 8.84
C VAL A 253 8.86 0.25 8.62
N ASP A 254 9.08 -0.90 7.98
CA ASP A 254 8.00 -1.83 7.63
C ASP A 254 7.86 -2.92 8.70
N PHE A 255 6.61 -3.28 9.02
CA PHE A 255 6.24 -4.35 9.93
C PHE A 255 5.36 -5.36 9.20
N GLU A 256 6.01 -6.39 8.64
CA GLU A 256 5.33 -7.54 8.07
C GLU A 256 4.85 -8.45 9.21
N THR A 257 3.57 -8.38 9.55
CA THR A 257 3.01 -8.98 10.76
C THR A 257 2.15 -10.18 10.41
N THR A 258 2.53 -11.36 10.88
CA THR A 258 1.70 -12.57 10.85
C THR A 258 1.15 -12.84 12.25
N VAL A 259 -0.15 -13.07 12.37
CA VAL A 259 -0.82 -13.38 13.63
C VAL A 259 -1.51 -14.73 13.50
N ASP A 260 -1.09 -15.72 14.29
CA ASP A 260 -1.90 -16.91 14.57
C ASP A 260 -2.89 -16.56 15.68
N TRP A 261 -4.10 -16.18 15.26
CA TRP A 261 -5.14 -15.60 16.10
C TRP A 261 -6.10 -16.67 16.61
N ARG A 262 -6.06 -16.91 17.93
CA ARG A 262 -6.83 -17.95 18.61
C ARG A 262 -7.69 -17.43 19.76
N GLU A 263 -7.74 -16.12 19.95
CA GLU A 263 -8.61 -15.50 20.95
C GLU A 263 -10.09 -15.52 20.54
N ARG A 264 -10.97 -15.13 21.46
CA ARG A 264 -12.41 -14.89 21.26
C ARG A 264 -12.80 -13.63 22.02
N HIS A 265 -13.71 -12.82 21.48
CA HIS A 265 -14.19 -11.59 22.13
C HIS A 265 -13.03 -10.67 22.53
N ARG A 266 -12.09 -10.51 21.60
CA ARG A 266 -10.92 -9.65 21.74
C ARG A 266 -10.69 -8.84 20.47
N VAL A 267 -10.09 -7.67 20.64
CA VAL A 267 -9.53 -6.87 19.55
C VAL A 267 -8.04 -6.72 19.81
N LEU A 268 -7.22 -7.06 18.82
CA LEU A 268 -5.77 -6.86 18.85
C LEU A 268 -5.44 -5.57 18.10
N LYS A 269 -4.76 -4.65 18.78
CA LYS A 269 -4.22 -3.44 18.19
C LYS A 269 -2.71 -3.36 18.33
N VAL A 270 -2.05 -2.61 17.44
CA VAL A 270 -0.66 -2.18 17.61
C VAL A 270 -0.63 -0.68 17.88
N SER A 271 0.17 -0.25 18.86
CA SER A 271 0.17 1.12 19.37
C SER A 271 1.49 1.86 19.14
N PHE A 272 1.36 3.12 18.73
CA PHE A 272 2.44 4.08 18.54
C PHE A 272 2.11 5.42 19.20
N PRO A 273 2.64 5.71 20.39
CA PRO A 273 2.63 7.05 20.97
C PRO A 273 3.65 7.94 20.25
N LEU A 274 3.19 8.94 19.51
CA LEU A 274 4.01 9.78 18.66
C LEU A 274 4.49 11.05 19.40
N ALA A 275 5.68 11.54 19.09
CA ALA A 275 6.24 12.80 19.65
C ALA A 275 5.84 14.01 18.79
N VAL A 276 4.53 14.13 18.53
CA VAL A 276 3.92 15.19 17.72
C VAL A 276 2.78 15.81 18.51
N ARG A 277 2.75 17.14 18.60
CA ARG A 277 1.67 17.87 19.27
C ARG A 277 0.73 18.52 18.27
N THR A 278 -0.49 18.01 18.18
CA THR A 278 -1.55 18.52 17.30
C THR A 278 -2.93 18.29 17.95
N ASP A 279 -3.95 18.98 17.47
CA ASP A 279 -5.36 18.76 17.83
C ASP A 279 -6.13 17.90 16.80
N HIS A 280 -5.51 17.60 15.66
CA HIS A 280 -6.10 16.79 14.60
C HIS A 280 -5.12 15.80 13.97
N ALA A 281 -5.68 14.69 13.47
CA ALA A 281 -5.04 13.74 12.59
C ALA A 281 -5.55 13.95 11.16
N VAL A 282 -4.66 13.86 10.18
CA VAL A 282 -5.03 13.81 8.76
C VAL A 282 -5.16 12.35 8.36
N CYS A 283 -6.34 11.97 7.89
CA CYS A 283 -6.69 10.59 7.57
C CYS A 283 -7.07 10.47 6.11
N GLU A 284 -6.44 9.55 5.39
CA GLU A 284 -6.80 9.30 4.00
C GLU A 284 -8.16 8.60 3.87
N ILE A 285 -8.85 8.99 2.81
CA ILE A 285 -10.12 8.45 2.33
C ILE A 285 -10.01 8.27 0.81
N GLN A 286 -11.04 7.69 0.19
CA GLN A 286 -11.08 7.58 -1.26
C GLN A 286 -10.85 8.95 -1.94
N ASN A 287 -9.78 9.02 -2.75
CA ASN A 287 -9.41 10.18 -3.57
C ASN A 287 -9.17 11.48 -2.78
N GLY A 288 -8.68 11.38 -1.53
CA GLY A 288 -8.26 12.54 -0.77
C GLY A 288 -8.09 12.25 0.71
N HIS A 289 -8.25 13.27 1.55
CA HIS A 289 -8.07 13.13 2.99
C HIS A 289 -8.97 14.07 3.79
N VAL A 290 -9.20 13.73 5.05
CA VAL A 290 -10.00 14.53 6.00
C VAL A 290 -9.25 14.70 7.31
N SER A 291 -9.46 15.85 7.96
CA SER A 291 -8.95 16.10 9.31
C SER A 291 -9.96 15.62 10.37
N ARG A 292 -9.48 14.92 11.38
CA ARG A 292 -10.28 14.41 12.50
C ARG A 292 -9.63 14.81 13.83
N ALA A 293 -10.43 15.27 14.79
CA ALA A 293 -9.92 15.64 16.10
C ALA A 293 -9.27 14.46 16.82
N VAL A 294 -8.20 14.71 17.56
CA VAL A 294 -7.49 13.70 18.38
C VAL A 294 -7.90 13.74 19.86
N HIS A 295 -8.82 14.62 20.22
CA HIS A 295 -9.38 14.78 21.57
C HIS A 295 -10.88 14.45 21.56
N ARG A 296 -11.50 14.27 22.73
CA ARG A 296 -12.94 13.92 22.86
C ARG A 296 -13.80 15.06 23.45
N ASN A 297 -13.50 16.31 23.09
CA ASN A 297 -14.09 17.49 23.72
C ASN A 297 -15.60 17.68 23.42
N THR A 298 -16.07 17.22 22.26
CA THR A 298 -17.49 17.25 21.90
C THR A 298 -18.06 15.84 21.77
N SER A 299 -19.39 15.69 21.78
CA SER A 299 -20.04 14.40 21.52
C SER A 299 -19.69 13.83 20.14
N TRP A 300 -19.47 14.71 19.15
CA TRP A 300 -19.05 14.32 17.80
C TRP A 300 -17.62 13.77 17.77
N ASP A 301 -16.74 14.32 18.61
CA ASP A 301 -15.36 13.84 18.72
C ASP A 301 -15.31 12.54 19.53
N ALA A 302 -16.04 12.49 20.65
CA ALA A 302 -16.16 11.29 21.47
C ALA A 302 -16.73 10.09 20.70
N ALA A 303 -17.63 10.33 19.74
CA ALA A 303 -18.19 9.28 18.89
C ALA A 303 -17.18 8.71 17.87
N ARG A 304 -16.08 9.40 17.57
CA ARG A 304 -15.04 8.97 16.61
C ARG A 304 -13.89 8.25 17.31
N PHE A 305 -14.21 7.35 18.25
CA PHE A 305 -13.22 6.59 19.00
C PHE A 305 -12.56 5.46 18.19
N GLU A 306 -13.17 5.06 17.08
CA GLU A 306 -12.61 4.19 16.03
C GLU A 306 -12.98 4.83 14.68
N ILE A 307 -12.02 4.98 13.77
CA ILE A 307 -12.20 5.70 12.51
C ILE A 307 -11.72 4.86 11.32
N PRO A 308 -12.41 4.96 10.16
CA PRO A 308 -11.95 4.32 8.94
C PRO A 308 -10.81 5.13 8.29
N VAL A 309 -9.75 4.44 7.88
CA VAL A 309 -8.58 4.98 7.18
C VAL A 309 -8.21 3.99 6.07
N GLN A 310 -8.02 4.39 4.80
CA GLN A 310 -7.68 3.38 3.78
C GLN A 310 -6.20 2.99 3.87
N GLN A 311 -5.29 3.93 3.63
CA GLN A 311 -3.87 3.62 3.48
C GLN A 311 -2.98 4.32 4.51
N TRP A 312 -3.35 5.49 5.01
CA TRP A 312 -2.51 6.21 5.95
C TRP A 312 -3.25 7.19 6.87
N ILE A 313 -2.67 7.36 8.05
CA ILE A 313 -3.04 8.40 9.02
C ILE A 313 -1.76 9.10 9.48
N SER A 314 -1.80 10.43 9.60
CA SER A 314 -0.65 11.22 10.04
C SER A 314 -1.03 12.22 11.12
N LEU A 315 -0.12 12.36 12.09
CA LEU A 315 -0.07 13.50 12.99
C LEU A 315 1.08 14.39 12.54
N ASN A 316 0.83 15.68 12.42
CA ASN A 316 1.86 16.64 12.02
C ASN A 316 1.74 17.98 12.76
N GLU A 317 2.90 18.59 12.97
CA GLU A 317 3.09 20.01 13.24
C GLU A 317 3.30 20.73 11.90
N SER A 318 3.70 22.01 11.94
CA SER A 318 3.99 22.78 10.71
C SER A 318 5.22 22.27 9.95
N GLY A 319 6.25 21.79 10.66
CA GLY A 319 7.54 21.44 10.08
C GLY A 319 7.88 19.94 10.10
N TYR A 320 7.03 19.10 10.70
CA TYR A 320 7.33 17.69 10.91
C TYR A 320 6.07 16.89 11.18
N GLY A 321 6.02 15.66 10.69
CA GLY A 321 4.93 14.73 11.00
C GLY A 321 5.39 13.29 11.05
N VAL A 322 4.50 12.45 11.52
CA VAL A 322 4.70 11.00 11.61
C VAL A 322 3.42 10.32 11.16
N ALA A 323 3.54 9.50 10.13
CA ALA A 323 2.45 8.73 9.57
C ALA A 323 2.55 7.25 9.96
N LEU A 324 1.39 6.61 10.13
CA LEU A 324 1.26 5.17 10.00
C LEU A 324 0.65 4.85 8.64
N LEU A 325 1.35 4.02 7.88
CA LEU A 325 0.91 3.51 6.58
C LEU A 325 0.44 2.07 6.76
N ASN A 326 -0.50 1.61 5.94
CA ASN A 326 -1.00 0.25 6.03
C ASN A 326 -1.39 -0.34 4.67
N ASN A 327 -1.47 -1.66 4.63
CA ASN A 327 -2.07 -2.44 3.55
C ASN A 327 -3.14 -3.36 4.16
N GLY A 328 -4.40 -2.96 4.04
CA GLY A 328 -5.56 -3.74 4.46
C GLY A 328 -5.92 -3.65 5.95
N ILE A 329 -5.55 -2.57 6.64
CA ILE A 329 -5.89 -2.30 8.05
C ILE A 329 -6.73 -1.03 8.12
N PHE A 330 -8.05 -1.19 8.02
CA PHE A 330 -8.97 -0.06 7.85
C PHE A 330 -9.41 0.61 9.16
N GLY A 331 -9.28 -0.08 10.30
CA GLY A 331 -9.66 0.44 11.62
C GLY A 331 -8.47 1.08 12.32
N CYS A 332 -8.63 2.33 12.75
CA CYS A 332 -7.64 3.06 13.53
C CYS A 332 -8.32 3.83 14.66
N ASP A 333 -7.63 4.01 15.80
CA ASP A 333 -7.99 5.04 16.76
C ASP A 333 -6.84 5.99 17.02
N VAL A 334 -7.19 7.24 17.36
CA VAL A 334 -6.23 8.25 17.78
C VAL A 334 -6.74 8.93 19.04
N GLU A 335 -5.88 9.00 20.05
CA GLU A 335 -6.14 9.74 21.26
C GLU A 335 -4.88 10.52 21.65
N HIS A 336 -5.00 11.85 21.60
CA HIS A 336 -3.90 12.81 21.71
C HIS A 336 -2.78 12.49 20.71
N SER A 337 -1.67 11.91 21.17
CA SER A 337 -0.54 11.54 20.35
C SER A 337 -0.43 10.05 20.04
N ARG A 338 -1.29 9.22 20.64
CA ARG A 338 -1.27 7.78 20.45
C ARG A 338 -2.14 7.39 19.28
N VAL A 339 -1.52 6.79 18.27
CA VAL A 339 -2.20 6.18 17.13
C VAL A 339 -2.16 4.67 17.32
N ARG A 340 -3.28 3.99 17.12
CA ARG A 340 -3.36 2.53 17.14
C ARG A 340 -4.03 1.99 15.89
N LEU A 341 -3.43 0.98 15.27
CA LEU A 341 -4.01 0.25 14.15
C LEU A 341 -4.70 -1.01 14.67
N THR A 342 -5.94 -1.24 14.25
CA THR A 342 -6.74 -2.42 14.62
C THR A 342 -6.39 -3.60 13.73
N LEU A 343 -5.53 -4.51 14.21
CA LEU A 343 -5.03 -5.62 13.41
C LEU A 343 -6.10 -6.69 13.16
N LEU A 344 -6.79 -7.10 14.23
CA LEU A 344 -7.75 -8.20 14.22
C LEU A 344 -8.84 -7.99 15.28
N LYS A 345 -10.04 -8.47 14.97
CA LYS A 345 -11.17 -8.59 15.90
C LYS A 345 -11.60 -10.06 15.94
N ALA A 346 -12.01 -10.56 17.10
CA ALA A 346 -12.47 -11.94 17.29
C ALA A 346 -13.97 -11.96 17.61
N GLY A 347 -14.78 -11.53 16.66
CA GLY A 347 -16.22 -11.61 16.79
C GLY A 347 -16.72 -13.06 16.80
N SER A 348 -17.90 -13.33 17.35
CA SER A 348 -18.52 -14.65 17.43
C SER A 348 -19.93 -14.70 16.86
N ALA A 349 -20.45 -13.60 16.30
CA ALA A 349 -21.74 -13.57 15.64
C ALA A 349 -21.72 -12.55 14.48
N PRO A 350 -22.19 -12.94 13.29
CA PRO A 350 -22.98 -14.14 13.01
C PRO A 350 -22.14 -15.39 12.69
N ASP A 351 -20.81 -15.27 12.58
CA ASP A 351 -19.88 -16.39 12.48
C ASP A 351 -19.20 -16.66 13.84
N PRO A 352 -19.37 -17.86 14.45
CA PRO A 352 -18.77 -18.18 15.75
C PRO A 352 -17.25 -18.26 15.74
N ASP A 353 -16.63 -18.46 14.57
CA ASP A 353 -15.18 -18.62 14.42
C ASP A 353 -14.55 -17.52 13.56
N ALA A 354 -15.24 -16.37 13.43
CA ALA A 354 -14.75 -15.22 12.67
C ALA A 354 -13.30 -14.87 13.05
N ASP A 355 -12.49 -14.68 12.00
CA ASP A 355 -11.07 -14.37 12.04
C ASP A 355 -10.17 -15.31 12.85
N ARG A 356 -10.65 -16.44 13.37
CA ARG A 356 -9.75 -17.43 13.98
C ARG A 356 -8.88 -18.08 12.90
N GLY A 357 -7.57 -18.01 13.07
CA GLY A 357 -6.61 -18.55 12.10
C GLY A 357 -5.41 -17.66 11.90
N VAL A 358 -4.68 -17.90 10.81
CA VAL A 358 -3.45 -17.17 10.48
C VAL A 358 -3.77 -16.01 9.55
N HIS A 359 -3.33 -14.82 9.94
CA HIS A 359 -3.52 -13.58 9.19
C HIS A 359 -2.20 -12.89 8.95
N SER A 360 -2.03 -12.32 7.75
CA SER A 360 -0.91 -11.43 7.44
C SER A 360 -1.41 -10.00 7.29
N ARG A 361 -0.65 -9.06 7.85
CA ARG A 361 -0.90 -7.62 7.81
C ARG A 361 0.43 -6.91 7.56
N LEU A 362 0.39 -5.79 6.85
CA LEU A 362 1.55 -4.95 6.62
C LEU A 362 1.20 -3.52 7.02
N PHE A 363 2.04 -2.93 7.85
CA PHE A 363 1.98 -1.52 8.20
C PHE A 363 3.38 -0.95 8.37
N SER A 364 3.48 0.37 8.35
CA SER A 364 4.76 1.05 8.43
C SER A 364 4.69 2.30 9.31
N LEU A 365 5.80 2.60 10.00
CA LEU A 365 6.02 3.88 10.65
C LEU A 365 6.83 4.77 9.70
N PHE A 366 6.36 5.98 9.44
CA PHE A 366 6.96 6.89 8.46
C PHE A 366 7.03 8.33 8.99
N PRO A 367 8.13 8.75 9.63
CA PRO A 367 8.41 10.16 9.88
C PRO A 367 8.68 10.91 8.58
N HIS A 368 8.14 12.12 8.48
CA HIS A 368 8.23 12.94 7.28
C HIS A 368 8.40 14.43 7.63
N PRO A 369 9.06 15.22 6.75
CA PRO A 369 9.09 16.66 6.91
C PRO A 369 7.71 17.28 6.69
N GLY A 370 7.45 18.41 7.33
CA GLY A 370 6.26 19.23 7.08
C GLY A 370 4.93 18.53 7.31
N THR A 371 4.02 18.71 6.36
CA THR A 371 2.65 18.15 6.35
C THR A 371 2.62 16.86 5.53
N PRO A 372 1.52 16.07 5.56
CA PRO A 372 1.45 14.82 4.78
C PRO A 372 1.69 15.01 3.27
N GLN A 373 1.23 16.13 2.72
CA GLN A 373 1.38 16.49 1.30
C GLN A 373 2.86 16.78 0.96
N SER A 374 3.51 17.67 1.70
CA SER A 374 4.93 18.03 1.45
C SER A 374 5.90 16.93 1.88
N GLY A 375 5.50 16.09 2.83
CA GLY A 375 6.24 14.92 3.30
C GLY A 375 6.10 13.68 2.41
N GLY A 376 5.28 13.72 1.36
CA GLY A 376 5.11 12.61 0.42
C GLY A 376 4.41 11.39 1.02
N VAL A 377 3.60 11.55 2.06
CA VAL A 377 2.97 10.44 2.80
C VAL A 377 2.07 9.60 1.89
N ALA A 378 1.25 10.23 1.06
CA ALA A 378 0.36 9.51 0.15
C ALA A 378 1.14 8.73 -0.93
N ALA A 379 2.22 9.30 -1.48
CA ALA A 379 3.08 8.61 -2.44
C ALA A 379 3.76 7.38 -1.81
N GLU A 380 4.27 7.52 -0.58
CA GLU A 380 4.88 6.42 0.16
C GLU A 380 3.87 5.32 0.53
N ALA A 381 2.65 5.72 0.93
CA ALA A 381 1.55 4.79 1.20
C ALA A 381 1.13 4.01 -0.05
N MET A 382 1.06 4.66 -1.21
CA MET A 382 0.79 3.98 -2.48
C MET A 382 1.93 3.04 -2.87
N ALA A 383 3.20 3.42 -2.67
CA ALA A 383 4.35 2.56 -2.94
C ALA A 383 4.33 1.29 -2.07
N LEU A 384 3.91 1.40 -0.80
CA LEU A 384 3.68 0.24 0.09
C LEU A 384 2.58 -0.70 -0.45
N ASN A 385 1.54 -0.14 -1.05
CA ASN A 385 0.38 -0.89 -1.54
C ASN A 385 0.53 -1.40 -2.98
N VAL A 386 1.45 -0.82 -3.76
CA VAL A 386 1.68 -1.15 -5.19
C VAL A 386 3.17 -1.41 -5.43
N PRO A 387 3.62 -2.67 -5.26
CA PRO A 387 5.03 -3.01 -5.39
C PRO A 387 5.54 -2.80 -6.82
N LEU A 388 6.83 -2.51 -6.95
CA LEU A 388 7.53 -2.61 -8.23
C LEU A 388 7.51 -4.06 -8.74
N LEU A 389 7.38 -4.24 -10.05
CA LEU A 389 7.23 -5.56 -10.66
C LEU A 389 8.48 -5.89 -11.48
N ALA A 390 9.26 -6.88 -11.05
CA ALA A 390 10.45 -7.33 -11.77
C ALA A 390 10.13 -8.54 -12.67
N VAL A 391 10.55 -8.48 -13.93
CA VAL A 391 10.40 -9.55 -14.94
C VAL A 391 11.75 -9.82 -15.58
N PRO A 392 12.14 -11.09 -15.80
CA PRO A 392 13.43 -11.41 -16.41
C PRO A 392 13.49 -10.92 -17.86
N GLY A 393 14.66 -10.45 -18.27
CA GLY A 393 14.92 -9.89 -19.59
C GLY A 393 14.98 -8.36 -19.60
N ALA A 394 15.46 -7.82 -20.71
CA ALA A 394 15.53 -6.39 -20.95
C ALA A 394 14.53 -6.02 -22.05
N ILE A 395 13.64 -5.07 -21.77
CA ILE A 395 12.84 -4.45 -22.83
C ILE A 395 13.77 -3.73 -23.82
N SER A 396 13.47 -3.87 -25.11
CA SER A 396 14.24 -3.21 -26.17
C SER A 396 14.05 -1.68 -26.11
N GLY A 397 15.16 -0.94 -26.15
CA GLY A 397 15.14 0.53 -26.19
C GLY A 397 15.99 1.16 -25.08
N PRO A 398 15.58 2.34 -24.55
CA PRO A 398 16.26 2.98 -23.43
C PRO A 398 16.32 2.09 -22.19
N THR A 399 17.35 2.25 -21.36
CA THR A 399 17.48 1.52 -20.09
C THR A 399 16.46 1.97 -19.03
N ALA A 400 15.83 3.13 -19.19
CA ALA A 400 14.69 3.57 -18.39
C ALA A 400 13.79 4.50 -19.20
N GLN A 401 12.48 4.40 -19.01
CA GLN A 401 11.51 5.23 -19.72
C GLN A 401 10.19 5.35 -18.96
N SER A 402 9.62 6.55 -18.96
CA SER A 402 8.24 6.80 -18.54
C SER A 402 7.29 6.75 -19.75
N TRP A 403 6.14 6.07 -19.62
CA TRP A 403 5.08 6.12 -20.62
C TRP A 403 4.08 7.25 -20.38
N LEU A 404 3.84 7.57 -19.10
CA LEU A 404 2.97 8.66 -18.66
C LEU A 404 3.65 9.39 -17.50
N SER A 405 3.76 10.71 -17.61
CA SER A 405 4.30 11.56 -16.55
C SER A 405 3.45 12.83 -16.40
N PHE A 406 3.42 13.36 -15.19
CA PHE A 406 2.79 14.62 -14.86
C PHE A 406 3.84 15.57 -14.28
N ASP A 407 3.73 16.85 -14.61
CA ASP A 407 4.64 17.91 -14.15
C ASP A 407 4.33 18.39 -12.72
N HIS A 408 3.41 17.72 -12.01
CA HIS A 408 3.05 18.04 -10.63
C HIS A 408 2.97 16.78 -9.76
N PRO A 409 3.61 16.76 -8.57
CA PRO A 409 3.68 15.58 -7.71
C PRO A 409 2.33 15.22 -7.09
N GLY A 410 1.40 16.17 -6.88
CA GLY A 410 0.08 15.96 -6.27
C GLY A 410 -1.00 15.31 -7.15
N VAL A 411 -0.64 14.82 -8.34
CA VAL A 411 -1.58 14.12 -9.24
C VAL A 411 -1.33 12.61 -9.22
N ARG A 412 -2.41 11.85 -9.09
CA ARG A 412 -2.39 10.38 -9.11
C ARG A 412 -3.08 9.85 -10.35
N VAL A 413 -2.74 8.61 -10.73
CA VAL A 413 -3.42 7.86 -11.79
C VAL A 413 -4.23 6.75 -11.12
N ASP A 414 -5.56 6.85 -11.18
CA ASP A 414 -6.47 5.82 -10.67
C ASP A 414 -6.66 4.69 -11.66
N ALA A 415 -6.66 5.02 -12.96
CA ALA A 415 -6.86 4.04 -14.01
C ALA A 415 -6.18 4.46 -15.31
N PHE A 416 -5.49 3.52 -15.93
CA PHE A 416 -5.11 3.56 -17.34
C PHE A 416 -5.51 2.24 -17.98
N LYS A 417 -6.59 2.25 -18.77
CA LYS A 417 -7.22 1.03 -19.29
C LYS A 417 -7.77 1.20 -20.69
N ARG A 418 -8.17 0.12 -21.37
CA ARG A 418 -8.97 0.23 -22.60
C ARG A 418 -10.37 0.79 -22.29
N ALA A 419 -10.92 1.54 -23.24
CA ALA A 419 -12.32 1.96 -23.20
C ALA A 419 -13.27 0.74 -23.24
N GLU A 420 -14.46 0.86 -22.65
CA GLU A 420 -15.41 -0.26 -22.55
C GLU A 420 -15.90 -0.78 -23.90
N ASP A 421 -16.07 0.11 -24.88
CA ASP A 421 -16.42 -0.24 -26.26
C ASP A 421 -15.23 -0.76 -27.10
N GLY A 422 -14.05 -0.86 -26.48
CA GLY A 422 -12.81 -1.31 -27.11
C GLY A 422 -12.09 -0.26 -27.95
N GLN A 423 -12.66 0.95 -28.10
CA GLN A 423 -12.14 2.01 -28.95
C GLN A 423 -11.36 3.06 -28.14
N GLY A 424 -10.03 2.96 -28.18
CA GLY A 424 -9.12 3.84 -27.47
C GLY A 424 -8.82 3.41 -26.04
N VAL A 425 -8.27 4.33 -25.26
CA VAL A 425 -7.86 4.15 -23.86
C VAL A 425 -8.46 5.24 -22.97
N VAL A 426 -8.65 4.90 -21.71
CA VAL A 426 -9.16 5.77 -20.65
C VAL A 426 -8.04 6.02 -19.66
N LEU A 427 -7.85 7.29 -19.33
CA LEU A 427 -6.97 7.77 -18.27
C LEU A 427 -7.83 8.48 -17.22
N ARG A 428 -7.77 8.02 -15.97
CA ARG A 428 -8.41 8.67 -14.83
C ARG A 428 -7.35 9.15 -13.86
N ILE A 429 -7.45 10.41 -13.47
CA ILE A 429 -6.54 11.06 -12.53
C ILE A 429 -7.33 11.81 -11.47
N HIS A 430 -6.71 12.01 -10.32
CA HIS A 430 -7.21 12.91 -9.29
C HIS A 430 -6.10 13.76 -8.67
N GLU A 431 -6.50 14.88 -8.10
CA GLU A 431 -5.69 15.71 -7.22
C GLU A 431 -5.83 15.20 -5.78
N ASP A 432 -4.73 14.99 -5.08
CA ASP A 432 -4.69 14.27 -3.79
C ASP A 432 -4.28 15.16 -2.60
N ASP A 433 -3.68 16.33 -2.87
CA ASP A 433 -3.11 17.21 -1.85
C ASP A 433 -4.13 18.23 -1.32
N GLY A 434 -5.32 18.35 -1.93
CA GLY A 434 -6.37 19.31 -1.57
C GLY A 434 -6.12 20.71 -2.12
N GLY A 435 -5.29 20.82 -3.16
CA GLY A 435 -4.91 22.08 -3.81
C GLY A 435 -5.50 22.28 -5.20
N SER A 436 -5.44 23.51 -5.72
CA SER A 436 -5.70 23.78 -7.14
C SER A 436 -4.39 23.71 -7.92
N VAL A 437 -4.29 22.79 -8.87
CA VAL A 437 -3.06 22.50 -9.61
C VAL A 437 -3.34 22.52 -11.10
N THR A 438 -2.40 23.02 -11.90
CA THR A 438 -2.47 22.91 -13.36
C THR A 438 -1.37 21.97 -13.82
N VAL A 439 -1.76 20.90 -14.50
CA VAL A 439 -0.87 19.81 -14.89
C VAL A 439 -0.85 19.57 -16.39
N ARG A 440 0.25 19.03 -16.88
CA ARG A 440 0.42 18.56 -18.25
C ARG A 440 0.80 17.08 -18.24
N LEU A 441 0.22 16.34 -19.18
CA LEU A 441 0.60 14.95 -19.44
C LEU A 441 1.79 14.92 -20.40
N GLY A 442 2.92 14.40 -19.94
CA GLY A 442 3.96 13.86 -20.81
C GLY A 442 3.63 12.42 -21.19
N THR A 443 3.78 12.06 -22.46
CA THR A 443 3.65 10.66 -22.88
C THR A 443 4.59 10.31 -24.02
N THR A 444 5.13 9.09 -23.96
CA THR A 444 5.91 8.48 -25.04
C THR A 444 5.09 7.51 -25.89
N LEU A 445 3.80 7.32 -25.55
CA LEU A 445 2.89 6.48 -26.32
C LEU A 445 2.40 7.24 -27.57
N PRO A 446 2.56 6.66 -28.78
CA PRO A 446 2.29 7.37 -30.02
C PRO A 446 0.81 7.68 -30.20
N GLY A 447 0.51 8.90 -30.67
CA GLY A 447 -0.83 9.28 -31.15
C GLY A 447 -1.89 9.47 -30.07
N LEU A 448 -1.54 9.46 -28.78
CA LEU A 448 -2.52 9.66 -27.71
C LEU A 448 -2.93 11.14 -27.59
N ARG A 449 -4.18 11.42 -27.95
CA ARG A 449 -4.89 12.66 -27.63
C ARG A 449 -6.15 12.31 -26.87
N PHE A 450 -6.34 12.89 -25.70
CA PHE A 450 -7.50 12.59 -24.87
C PHE A 450 -8.49 13.75 -24.81
N GLN A 451 -9.77 13.39 -24.76
CA GLN A 451 -10.89 14.28 -24.48
C GLN A 451 -11.49 13.91 -23.12
N GLU A 452 -11.82 14.91 -22.31
CA GLU A 452 -12.48 14.70 -21.02
C GLU A 452 -13.88 14.08 -21.17
N THR A 453 -14.19 13.13 -20.28
CA THR A 453 -15.43 12.38 -20.21
C THR A 453 -15.94 12.31 -18.78
N ASP A 454 -17.17 11.85 -18.59
CA ASP A 454 -17.61 11.39 -17.28
C ASP A 454 -16.97 10.04 -16.89
N LEU A 455 -17.37 9.50 -15.72
CA LEU A 455 -16.89 8.23 -15.20
C LEU A 455 -17.30 7.02 -16.04
N LEU A 456 -18.37 7.17 -16.85
CA LEU A 456 -18.91 6.16 -17.76
C LEU A 456 -18.33 6.32 -19.18
N GLU A 457 -17.26 7.12 -19.34
CA GLU A 457 -16.54 7.31 -20.60
C GLU A 457 -17.36 8.05 -21.66
N THR A 458 -18.44 8.72 -21.25
CA THR A 458 -19.29 9.52 -22.14
C THR A 458 -18.71 10.94 -22.24
N PRO A 459 -18.52 11.48 -23.46
CA PRO A 459 -18.04 12.84 -23.64
C PRO A 459 -18.88 13.87 -22.88
N LEU A 460 -18.22 14.81 -22.21
CA LEU A 460 -18.94 15.87 -21.51
C LEU A 460 -19.69 16.79 -22.50
N PRO A 461 -20.85 17.37 -22.11
CA PRO A 461 -21.64 18.24 -22.99
C PRO A 461 -20.94 19.52 -23.42
N GLN A 462 -20.02 20.03 -22.61
CA GLN A 462 -19.17 21.18 -22.92
C GLN A 462 -17.80 20.70 -23.39
N ALA A 463 -17.09 21.54 -24.16
CA ALA A 463 -15.71 21.25 -24.56
C ALA A 463 -14.84 21.10 -23.31
N GLY A 464 -14.65 19.86 -22.87
CA GLY A 464 -13.82 19.51 -21.74
C GLY A 464 -12.34 19.71 -22.04
N ALA A 465 -11.52 19.51 -21.02
CA ALA A 465 -10.09 19.57 -21.14
C ALA A 465 -9.54 18.51 -22.13
N VAL A 466 -8.44 18.85 -22.78
CA VAL A 466 -7.78 17.99 -23.77
C VAL A 466 -6.33 17.75 -23.35
N LEU A 467 -5.93 16.49 -23.22
CA LEU A 467 -4.53 16.10 -22.97
C LEU A 467 -3.83 15.77 -24.31
N PRO A 468 -2.54 16.14 -24.48
CA PRO A 468 -1.57 16.62 -23.48
C PRO A 468 -1.57 18.15 -23.20
N GLY A 469 -2.67 18.87 -23.49
CA GLY A 469 -2.82 20.27 -23.07
C GLY A 469 -2.79 20.44 -21.54
N ALA A 470 -2.68 21.68 -21.07
CA ALA A 470 -2.72 21.98 -19.64
C ALA A 470 -4.15 21.76 -19.09
N VAL A 471 -4.26 21.06 -17.96
CA VAL A 471 -5.53 20.80 -17.29
C VAL A 471 -5.44 21.25 -15.84
N THR A 472 -6.39 22.09 -15.42
CA THR A 472 -6.50 22.53 -14.04
C THR A 472 -7.39 21.58 -13.26
N LEU A 473 -6.88 20.96 -12.21
CA LEU A 473 -7.62 20.21 -11.20
C LEU A 473 -7.81 21.11 -9.98
N ARG A 474 -9.03 21.20 -9.46
CA ARG A 474 -9.30 21.82 -8.15
C ARG A 474 -8.98 20.81 -7.03
N ALA A 475 -9.05 21.29 -5.78
CA ALA A 475 -8.88 20.45 -4.61
C ALA A 475 -9.75 19.19 -4.68
N PHE A 476 -9.11 18.02 -4.65
CA PHE A 476 -9.75 16.71 -4.75
C PHE A 476 -10.58 16.49 -6.03
N ASP A 477 -10.33 17.24 -7.10
CA ASP A 477 -10.97 16.99 -8.40
C ASP A 477 -10.52 15.62 -8.92
N LEU A 478 -11.49 14.82 -9.36
CA LEU A 478 -11.26 13.59 -10.13
C LEU A 478 -11.75 13.80 -11.56
N ARG A 479 -10.89 13.48 -12.54
CA ARG A 479 -11.17 13.68 -13.96
C ARG A 479 -10.86 12.43 -14.78
N THR A 480 -11.74 12.14 -15.72
CA THR A 480 -11.60 11.01 -16.65
C THR A 480 -11.43 11.54 -18.06
N PHE A 481 -10.49 10.95 -18.79
CA PHE A 481 -10.17 11.31 -20.16
C PHE A 481 -10.17 10.06 -21.01
N ARG A 482 -10.65 10.18 -22.24
CA ARG A 482 -10.68 9.10 -23.22
C ARG A 482 -9.93 9.51 -24.47
N SER A 483 -9.06 8.64 -24.97
CA SER A 483 -8.37 8.87 -26.23
C SER A 483 -9.35 8.78 -27.39
N ARG A 484 -9.26 9.70 -28.35
CA ARG A 484 -9.97 9.52 -29.62
C ARG A 484 -9.37 8.33 -30.38
N PRO A 485 -10.15 7.60 -31.18
CA PRO A 485 -9.58 6.69 -32.16
C PRO A 485 -8.57 7.48 -33.03
N PRO A 486 -7.45 6.88 -33.46
CA PRO A 486 -6.63 7.51 -34.49
C PRO A 486 -7.55 7.85 -35.67
N GLU A 487 -7.55 9.11 -36.10
CA GLU A 487 -8.21 9.47 -37.36
C GLU A 487 -7.56 8.64 -38.46
N ALA A 488 -8.39 7.90 -39.21
CA ALA A 488 -7.97 6.92 -40.21
C ALA A 488 -7.27 7.57 -41.42
#